data_AF-A0A8J5JVU7-F1
#
_entry.id   AF-A0A8J5JVU7-F1
#
_cell.length_a   1.000
_cell.length_b   1.000
_cell.length_c   1.000
_cell.angle_alpha   90.00
_cell.angle_beta   90.00
_cell.angle_gamma   90.00
#
_symmetry.space_group_name_H-M   'P 1'
#
loop_
_entity.id
_entity.type
_entity.pdbx_description
1 polymer ?
#
loop_
_entity_poly.entity_id
_entity_poly.type
_entity_poly.pdbx_seq_one_letter_code
_entity_poly.pdbx_strand_id
1 'polypeptide(L)'
;MGDKEEQVQRAKLAEQAERYDDMAAAMKQVTETGVELSNEERNLLSVAYKNVVGARRSSWRVISSIEQKTEGSERKQQMAKEYREKVETELREICQDVLVSTYAKIRNFVIKYVLKGEGKQAVEKGD
;
A
#
# COMPACT_ATOMS: atom_id res chain seq x y z
N MET A 1 -18.96 -8.00 -9.06
CA MET A 1 -19.32 -7.68 -7.66
C MET A 1 -18.69 -8.68 -6.69
N GLY A 2 -18.80 -9.99 -6.91
CA GLY A 2 -18.21 -11.01 -6.01
C GLY A 2 -16.70 -10.90 -5.75
N ASP A 3 -15.89 -10.54 -6.77
CA ASP A 3 -14.43 -10.45 -6.60
C ASP A 3 -14.00 -9.31 -5.66
N LYS A 4 -14.66 -8.15 -5.73
CA LYS A 4 -14.34 -7.01 -4.84
C LYS A 4 -14.67 -7.33 -3.37
N GLU A 5 -15.87 -7.84 -3.12
CA GLU A 5 -16.33 -8.19 -1.77
C GLU A 5 -15.47 -9.31 -1.16
N GLU A 6 -15.09 -10.31 -1.95
CA GLU A 6 -14.19 -11.36 -1.50
C GLU A 6 -12.83 -10.81 -1.06
N GLN A 7 -12.23 -9.92 -1.86
CA GLN A 7 -10.95 -9.29 -1.51
C GLN A 7 -11.05 -8.41 -0.26
N VAL A 8 -12.16 -7.68 -0.08
CA VAL A 8 -12.41 -6.91 1.15
C VAL A 8 -12.54 -7.83 2.37
N GLN A 9 -13.24 -8.96 2.24
CA GLN A 9 -13.32 -9.95 3.34
C GLN A 9 -11.95 -10.55 3.67
N ARG A 10 -11.16 -10.91 2.65
CA ARG A 10 -9.77 -11.39 2.84
C ARG A 10 -8.91 -10.35 3.55
N ALA A 11 -9.02 -9.07 3.18
CA ALA A 11 -8.30 -7.99 3.84
C ALA A 11 -8.68 -7.86 5.33
N LYS A 12 -9.97 -7.98 5.68
CA LYS A 12 -10.43 -7.96 7.07
C LYS A 12 -9.91 -9.14 7.90
N LEU A 13 -9.87 -10.33 7.31
CA LEU A 13 -9.27 -11.50 7.96
C LEU A 13 -7.76 -11.31 8.16
N ALA A 14 -7.06 -10.79 7.17
CA ALA A 14 -5.64 -10.48 7.25
C ALA A 14 -5.33 -9.40 8.30
N GLU A 15 -6.18 -8.38 8.44
CA GLU A 15 -6.08 -7.36 9.49
C GLU A 15 -6.16 -7.98 10.89
N GLN A 16 -7.14 -8.85 11.13
CA GLN A 16 -7.31 -9.55 12.41
C GLN A 16 -6.14 -10.48 12.74
N ALA A 17 -5.48 -11.01 11.72
CA ALA A 17 -4.30 -11.86 11.86
C ALA A 17 -2.98 -11.06 11.85
N GLU A 18 -3.03 -9.72 11.80
CA GLU A 18 -1.87 -8.82 11.67
C GLU A 18 -0.96 -9.13 10.46
N ARG A 19 -1.51 -9.79 9.44
CA ARG A 19 -0.81 -10.11 8.19
C ARG A 19 -0.96 -8.96 7.20
N TYR A 20 -0.33 -7.83 7.49
CA TYR A 20 -0.54 -6.60 6.73
C TYR A 20 -0.05 -6.65 5.27
N ASP A 21 0.93 -7.50 4.96
CA ASP A 21 1.35 -7.75 3.56
C ASP A 21 0.22 -8.40 2.75
N ASP A 22 -0.43 -9.43 3.30
CA ASP A 22 -1.59 -10.08 2.69
C ASP A 22 -2.77 -9.09 2.57
N MET A 23 -2.99 -8.29 3.61
CA MET A 23 -4.01 -7.23 3.62
C MET A 23 -3.76 -6.22 2.49
N ALA A 24 -2.51 -5.78 2.30
CA ALA A 24 -2.14 -4.83 1.25
C ALA A 24 -2.33 -5.43 -0.14
N ALA A 25 -1.98 -6.70 -0.33
CA ALA A 25 -2.17 -7.41 -1.59
C ALA A 25 -3.65 -7.58 -1.97
N ALA A 26 -4.51 -7.92 -1.01
CA ALA A 26 -5.95 -8.00 -1.22
C ALA A 26 -6.54 -6.62 -1.56
N MET A 27 -6.19 -5.59 -0.78
CA MET A 27 -6.67 -4.23 -1.01
C MET A 27 -6.15 -3.60 -2.31
N LYS A 28 -4.98 -4.01 -2.81
CA LYS A 28 -4.48 -3.65 -4.14
C LYS A 28 -5.39 -4.19 -5.25
N GLN A 29 -5.81 -5.45 -5.15
CA GLN A 29 -6.76 -6.03 -6.11
C GLN A 29 -8.10 -5.28 -6.08
N VAL A 30 -8.58 -4.87 -4.90
CA VAL A 30 -9.78 -4.02 -4.78
C VAL A 30 -9.62 -2.72 -5.57
N THR A 31 -8.46 -2.07 -5.54
CA THR A 31 -8.24 -0.81 -6.28
C THR A 31 -8.11 -1.01 -7.79
N GLU A 32 -7.64 -2.17 -8.23
CA GLU A 32 -7.51 -2.54 -9.64
C GLU A 32 -8.85 -2.86 -10.31
N THR A 33 -9.91 -3.17 -9.53
CA THR A 33 -11.27 -3.35 -10.07
C THR A 33 -11.83 -2.10 -10.76
N GLY A 34 -11.23 -0.92 -10.54
CA GLY A 34 -11.66 0.36 -11.10
C GLY A 34 -12.93 0.92 -10.48
N VAL A 35 -13.56 0.19 -9.55
CA VAL A 35 -14.73 0.65 -8.79
C VAL A 35 -14.29 1.62 -7.70
N GLU A 36 -15.11 2.64 -7.46
CA GLU A 36 -14.86 3.59 -6.39
C GLU A 36 -14.84 2.90 -5.02
N LEU A 37 -13.90 3.32 -4.16
CA LEU A 37 -13.77 2.77 -2.82
C LEU A 37 -14.70 3.49 -1.84
N SER A 38 -15.39 2.71 -1.03
CA SER A 38 -16.11 3.21 0.15
C SER A 38 -15.12 3.80 1.17
N ASN A 39 -15.65 4.54 2.15
CA ASN A 39 -14.82 5.08 3.23
C ASN A 39 -14.14 3.96 4.04
N GLU A 40 -14.85 2.84 4.26
CA GLU A 40 -14.31 1.67 4.96
C GLU A 40 -13.17 1.03 4.17
N GLU A 41 -13.33 0.83 2.86
CA GLU A 41 -12.29 0.27 1.98
C GLU A 41 -11.07 1.18 1.88
N ARG A 42 -11.26 2.51 1.86
CA ARG A 42 -10.15 3.47 1.93
C ARG A 42 -9.39 3.38 3.25
N ASN A 43 -10.11 3.19 4.36
CA ASN A 43 -9.50 3.01 5.66
C ASN A 43 -8.68 1.71 5.71
N LEU A 44 -9.24 0.59 5.25
CA LEU A 44 -8.53 -0.70 5.17
C LEU A 44 -7.25 -0.58 4.33
N LEU A 45 -7.33 0.06 3.16
CA LEU A 45 -6.15 0.31 2.32
C LEU A 45 -5.09 1.13 3.07
N SER A 46 -5.51 2.17 3.80
CA SER A 46 -4.59 3.04 4.55
C SER A 46 -3.93 2.30 5.71
N VAL A 47 -4.70 1.50 6.46
CA VAL A 47 -4.21 0.68 7.57
C VAL A 47 -3.19 -0.34 7.06
N ALA A 48 -3.50 -1.05 5.97
CA ALA A 48 -2.61 -2.05 5.38
C ALA A 48 -1.24 -1.45 5.04
N TYR A 49 -1.21 -0.43 4.18
CA TYR A 49 0.05 0.15 3.71
C TYR A 49 0.80 0.93 4.80
N LYS A 50 0.12 1.59 5.75
CA LYS A 50 0.77 2.22 6.91
C LYS A 50 1.56 1.19 7.73
N ASN A 51 0.97 0.02 7.98
CA ASN A 51 1.62 -1.02 8.75
C ASN A 51 2.76 -1.71 7.99
N VAL A 52 2.56 -2.03 6.70
CA VAL A 52 3.61 -2.63 5.85
C VAL A 52 4.83 -1.71 5.76
N VAL A 53 4.64 -0.43 5.43
CA VAL A 53 5.74 0.57 5.37
C VAL A 53 6.36 0.77 6.75
N GLY A 54 5.54 0.84 7.81
CA GLY A 54 5.99 0.99 9.18
C GLY A 54 6.95 -0.13 9.61
N ALA A 55 6.58 -1.38 9.33
CA ALA A 55 7.38 -2.56 9.62
C ALA A 55 8.73 -2.52 8.88
N ARG A 56 8.73 -2.29 7.56
CA ARG A 56 9.97 -2.22 6.77
C ARG A 56 10.88 -1.08 7.19
N ARG A 57 10.31 0.09 7.52
CA ARG A 57 11.09 1.23 8.05
C ARG A 57 11.71 0.91 9.40
N SER A 58 11.02 0.15 10.25
CA SER A 58 11.58 -0.33 11.52
C SER A 58 12.76 -1.26 11.28
N SER A 59 12.59 -2.26 10.41
CA SER A 59 13.66 -3.17 9.99
C SER A 59 14.85 -2.42 9.42
N TRP A 60 14.64 -1.46 8.51
CA TRP A 60 15.70 -0.66 7.91
C TRP A 60 16.51 0.10 8.97
N ARG A 61 15.86 0.73 9.96
CA ARG A 61 16.56 1.42 11.06
C ARG A 61 17.42 0.47 11.88
N VAL A 62 16.92 -0.72 12.18
CA VAL A 62 17.67 -1.73 12.94
C VAL A 62 18.90 -2.19 12.16
N ILE A 63 18.73 -2.56 10.89
CA ILE A 63 19.83 -3.04 10.05
C ILE A 63 20.86 -1.93 9.80
N SER A 64 20.43 -0.69 9.57
CA SER A 64 21.34 0.45 9.45
C SER A 64 22.16 0.67 10.73
N SER A 65 21.57 0.48 11.92
CA SER A 65 22.32 0.54 13.18
C SER A 65 23.32 -0.60 13.33
N ILE A 66 22.97 -1.82 12.87
CA ILE A 66 23.88 -2.97 12.88
C ILE A 66 25.05 -2.72 11.93
N GLU A 67 24.80 -2.24 10.71
CA GLU A 67 25.83 -1.90 9.73
C GLU A 67 26.85 -0.91 10.30
N GLN A 68 26.38 0.15 10.97
CA GLN A 68 27.23 1.16 11.60
C GLN A 68 28.07 0.61 12.76
N LYS A 69 27.53 -0.34 13.54
CA LYS A 69 28.21 -0.92 14.71
C LYS A 69 29.13 -2.09 14.37
N THR A 70 29.07 -2.57 13.13
CA THR A 70 29.89 -3.70 12.68
C THR A 70 31.24 -3.18 12.18
N GLU A 71 32.07 -2.74 13.12
CA GLU A 71 33.45 -2.33 12.85
C GLU A 71 34.40 -3.55 12.97
N GLY A 72 35.50 -3.54 12.21
CA GLY A 72 36.57 -4.55 12.33
C GLY A 72 36.33 -5.90 11.62
N SER A 73 35.22 -6.07 10.89
CA SER A 73 34.98 -7.24 10.05
C SER A 73 34.32 -6.85 8.73
N GLU A 74 35.13 -6.69 7.68
CA GLU A 74 34.67 -6.30 6.33
C GLU A 74 33.54 -7.21 5.82
N ARG A 75 33.65 -8.53 6.04
CA ARG A 75 32.63 -9.49 5.62
C ARG A 75 31.28 -9.25 6.29
N LYS A 76 31.26 -9.01 7.60
CA LYS A 76 30.00 -8.77 8.33
C LYS A 76 29.41 -7.42 7.96
N GLN A 77 30.26 -6.41 7.74
CA GLN A 77 29.84 -5.09 7.30
C GLN A 77 29.19 -5.15 5.91
N GLN A 78 29.80 -5.87 4.97
CA GLN A 78 29.26 -6.09 3.63
C GLN A 78 27.90 -6.81 3.67
N MET A 79 27.77 -7.87 4.48
CA MET A 79 26.49 -8.58 4.65
C MET A 79 25.39 -7.66 5.22
N ALA A 80 25.71 -6.82 6.20
CA ALA A 80 24.76 -5.87 6.78
C ALA A 80 24.32 -4.81 5.75
N LYS A 81 25.26 -4.30 4.96
CA LYS A 81 25.01 -3.34 3.88
C LYS A 81 24.08 -3.91 2.81
N GLU A 82 24.38 -5.11 2.29
CA GLU A 82 23.54 -5.78 1.28
C GLU A 82 22.11 -5.99 1.79
N TYR A 83 21.97 -6.38 3.06
CA TYR A 83 20.66 -6.57 3.65
C TYR A 83 19.91 -5.24 3.86
N ARG A 84 20.60 -4.16 4.23
CA ARG A 84 20.02 -2.80 4.31
C ARG A 84 19.48 -2.37 2.94
N GLU A 85 20.28 -2.56 1.89
CA GLU A 85 19.92 -2.20 0.51
C GLU A 85 18.71 -3.00 0.02
N LYS A 86 18.63 -4.29 0.37
CA LYS A 86 17.43 -5.10 0.09
C LYS A 86 16.16 -4.50 0.72
N VAL A 87 16.21 -4.17 2.02
CA VAL A 87 15.06 -3.56 2.71
C VAL A 87 14.71 -2.18 2.11
N GLU A 88 15.71 -1.42 1.68
CA GLU A 88 15.52 -0.14 1.01
C GLU A 88 14.81 -0.30 -0.34
N THR A 89 15.16 -1.33 -1.13
CA THR A 89 14.46 -1.67 -2.37
C THR A 89 13.01 -2.06 -2.10
N GLU A 90 12.76 -2.95 -1.12
CA GLU A 90 11.39 -3.32 -0.72
C GLU A 90 10.57 -2.08 -0.32
N LEU A 91 11.15 -1.16 0.47
CA LEU A 91 10.49 0.10 0.83
C LEU A 91 10.13 0.95 -0.38
N ARG A 92 11.03 1.07 -1.36
CA ARG A 92 10.77 1.84 -2.58
C ARG A 92 9.63 1.22 -3.37
N GLU A 93 9.63 -0.10 -3.53
CA GLU A 93 8.58 -0.84 -4.25
C GLU A 93 7.22 -0.68 -3.58
N ILE A 94 7.15 -0.83 -2.25
CA ILE A 94 5.91 -0.62 -1.49
C ILE A 94 5.41 0.83 -1.65
N CYS A 95 6.30 1.81 -1.56
CA CYS A 95 5.93 3.22 -1.76
C CYS A 95 5.44 3.49 -3.19
N GLN A 96 6.07 2.89 -4.20
CA GLN A 96 5.62 3.00 -5.59
C GLN A 96 4.23 2.38 -5.78
N ASP A 97 3.97 1.23 -5.16
CA ASP A 97 2.66 0.59 -5.18
C ASP A 97 1.56 1.48 -4.58
N VAL A 98 1.84 2.15 -3.46
CA VAL A 98 0.93 3.14 -2.86
C VAL A 98 0.66 4.29 -3.81
N LEU A 99 1.72 4.84 -4.42
CA LEU A 99 1.62 5.95 -5.35
C LEU A 99 0.78 5.56 -6.57
N VAL A 100 1.06 4.42 -7.20
CA VAL A 100 0.27 3.94 -8.35
C VAL A 100 -1.19 3.73 -7.96
N SER A 101 -1.46 3.12 -6.80
CA SER A 101 -2.83 2.89 -6.31
C SER A 101 -3.59 4.18 -6.00
N THR A 102 -2.91 5.25 -5.58
CA THR A 102 -3.50 6.57 -5.33
C THR A 102 -3.67 7.40 -6.60
N TYR A 103 -2.68 7.42 -7.50
CA TYR A 103 -2.75 8.13 -8.79
C TYR A 103 -3.75 7.51 -9.77
N ALA A 104 -3.92 6.18 -9.76
CA ALA A 104 -4.94 5.50 -10.56
C ALA A 104 -6.36 6.01 -10.23
N LYS A 105 -6.61 6.38 -8.97
CA LYS A 105 -7.90 6.94 -8.54
C LYS A 105 -8.11 8.37 -9.04
N ILE A 106 -7.10 9.23 -8.94
CA ILE A 106 -7.17 10.59 -9.50
C ILE A 106 -7.43 10.51 -11.01
N ARG A 107 -6.73 9.61 -11.71
CA ARG A 107 -6.92 9.38 -13.14
C ARG A 107 -8.35 8.91 -13.46
N ASN A 108 -8.88 7.91 -12.74
CA ASN A 108 -10.25 7.44 -12.95
C ASN A 108 -11.30 8.51 -12.61
N PHE A 109 -11.08 9.31 -11.55
CA PHE A 109 -11.94 10.45 -11.22
C PHE A 109 -11.94 11.48 -12.34
N VAL A 110 -10.76 11.88 -12.85
CA VAL A 110 -10.66 12.82 -13.97
C VAL A 110 -11.32 12.27 -15.23
N ILE A 111 -11.09 10.99 -15.56
CA ILE A 111 -11.72 10.37 -16.73
C ILE A 111 -13.24 10.35 -16.61
N LYS A 112 -13.78 9.94 -15.45
CA LYS A 112 -15.23 9.80 -15.24
C LYS A 112 -15.94 11.16 -15.15
N TYR A 113 -15.38 12.09 -14.39
CA TYR A 113 -16.06 13.34 -14.06
C TYR A 113 -15.68 14.52 -14.97
N VAL A 114 -14.42 14.56 -15.45
CA VAL A 114 -13.93 15.68 -16.29
C VAL A 114 -14.04 15.33 -17.78
N LEU A 115 -13.63 14.13 -18.19
CA LEU A 115 -13.61 13.77 -19.62
C LEU A 115 -14.94 13.16 -20.10
N LYS A 116 -15.58 12.32 -19.29
CA LYS A 116 -16.86 11.67 -19.64
C LYS A 116 -18.10 12.47 -19.23
N GLY A 117 -17.94 13.56 -18.47
CA GLY A 117 -19.03 14.49 -18.16
C GLY A 117 -20.13 13.96 -17.23
N GLU A 118 -19.93 12.81 -16.58
CA GLU A 118 -20.94 12.15 -15.72
C GLU A 118 -21.20 12.90 -14.39
N GLY A 119 -20.44 13.96 -14.09
CA GLY A 119 -20.54 14.74 -12.86
C GLY A 119 -21.73 15.72 -12.75
N LYS A 120 -22.49 15.95 -13.83
CA LYS A 120 -23.59 16.94 -13.81
C LYS A 120 -24.92 16.44 -13.21
N GLN A 121 -25.12 15.12 -13.04
CA GLN A 121 -26.41 14.60 -12.54
C GLN A 121 -26.51 14.46 -11.01
N ALA A 122 -25.41 14.59 -10.26
CA ALA A 122 -25.42 14.42 -8.81
C ALA A 122 -25.72 15.71 -8.01
N VAL A 123 -25.78 16.86 -8.67
CA VAL A 123 -26.07 18.16 -8.02
C VAL A 123 -27.56 18.54 -8.14
N GLU A 124 -28.33 17.88 -9.01
CA GLU A 124 -29.76 18.18 -9.23
C GLU A 124 -30.73 17.26 -8.46
N LYS A 125 -30.23 16.30 -7.67
CA LYS A 125 -31.08 15.51 -6.77
C LYS A 125 -30.59 15.67 -5.34
N GLY A 126 -30.94 16.81 -4.76
CA GLY A 126 -31.02 16.97 -3.31
C GLY A 126 -32.17 16.15 -2.73
N ASP A 127 -32.07 15.93 -1.41
CA ASP A 127 -32.88 15.12 -0.48
C ASP A 127 -32.43 13.67 -0.27
#